data_AF-A0A1Y3PLJ4-F1
#
_entry.id   AF-A0A1Y3PLJ4-F1
#
_cell.length_a   1.000
_cell.length_b   1.000
_cell.length_c   1.000
_cell.angle_alpha   90.00
_cell.angle_beta   90.00
_cell.angle_gamma   90.00
#
_symmetry.space_group_name_H-M   'P 1'
#
loop_
_entity.id
_entity.type
_entity.pdbx_description
1 polymer ?
#
loop_
_entity_poly.entity_id
_entity_poly.type
_entity_poly.pdbx_seq_one_letter_code
_entity_poly.pdbx_strand_id
1 'polypeptide(L)'
;MTLPDGYLANGYFDEKGYPFRQLFIDWPEELATKFRQGKMTASALRNFYNEVRIINSIAEGLEFEQVRERIWKLKPSAHYAANRKAGNTPFLFYQFIVANLPHAEQSLKAFKTFVSHFECVVAFFKE
;
A
#
# COMPACT_ATOMS: atom_id res chain seq x y z
N MET A 1 11.45 13.36 -1.81
CA MET A 1 10.70 12.40 -2.64
C MET A 1 9.23 12.52 -2.29
N THR A 2 8.37 12.51 -3.29
CA THR A 2 6.91 12.64 -3.17
C THR A 2 6.23 11.46 -3.85
N LEU A 3 4.93 11.26 -3.59
CA LEU A 3 4.12 10.28 -4.30
C LEU A 3 4.05 10.62 -5.81
N PRO A 4 3.67 9.66 -6.67
CA PRO A 4 3.41 9.93 -8.09
C PRO A 4 2.45 11.11 -8.31
N ASP A 5 2.56 11.75 -9.47
CA ASP A 5 1.67 12.86 -9.80
C ASP A 5 0.22 12.34 -9.95
N GLY A 6 -0.72 13.07 -9.34
CA GLY A 6 -2.14 12.69 -9.33
C GLY A 6 -2.45 11.40 -8.54
N TYR A 7 -1.50 10.90 -7.72
CA TYR A 7 -1.68 9.66 -6.97
C TYR A 7 -2.97 9.66 -6.14
N LEU A 8 -3.88 8.74 -6.47
CA LEU A 8 -5.18 8.55 -5.82
C LEU A 8 -6.09 9.80 -5.79
N ALA A 9 -5.86 10.81 -6.63
CA ALA A 9 -6.71 12.00 -6.68
C ALA A 9 -8.18 11.66 -6.97
N ASN A 10 -8.42 10.60 -7.75
CA ASN A 10 -9.75 10.09 -8.07
C ASN A 10 -10.11 8.80 -7.30
N GLY A 11 -9.32 8.43 -6.27
CA GLY A 11 -9.47 7.17 -5.55
C GLY A 11 -9.11 5.94 -6.40
N TYR A 12 -9.73 4.80 -6.07
CA TYR A 12 -9.40 3.53 -6.73
C TYR A 12 -10.20 3.24 -7.99
N PHE A 13 -11.46 3.68 -8.05
CA PHE A 13 -12.42 3.22 -9.03
C PHE A 13 -12.90 4.34 -9.93
N ASP A 14 -13.15 4.02 -11.19
CA ASP A 14 -13.85 4.87 -12.13
C ASP A 14 -15.35 4.97 -11.81
N GLU A 15 -16.08 5.77 -12.58
CA GLU A 15 -17.53 5.95 -12.44
C GLU A 15 -18.34 4.66 -12.59
N LYS A 16 -17.75 3.62 -13.21
CA LYS A 16 -18.36 2.31 -13.41
C LYS A 16 -17.97 1.31 -12.32
N GLY A 17 -17.12 1.72 -11.37
CA GLY A 17 -16.64 0.88 -10.28
C GLY A 17 -15.49 -0.05 -10.66
N TYR A 18 -14.81 0.17 -11.79
CA TYR A 18 -13.60 -0.57 -12.19
C TYR A 18 -12.35 0.13 -11.69
N PRO A 19 -11.32 -0.61 -11.23
CA PRO A 19 -10.13 0.05 -10.73
C PRO A 19 -9.29 0.65 -11.86
N PHE A 20 -8.72 1.85 -11.61
CA PHE A 20 -7.89 2.55 -12.57
C PHE A 20 -6.62 1.76 -12.93
N ARG A 21 -6.23 1.77 -14.22
CA ARG A 21 -5.01 1.09 -14.72
C ARG A 21 -3.76 1.53 -13.97
N GLN A 22 -3.70 2.80 -13.58
CA GLN A 22 -2.57 3.42 -12.87
C GLN A 22 -2.23 2.68 -11.56
N LEU A 23 -3.21 2.03 -10.92
CA LEU A 23 -2.99 1.22 -9.72
C LEU A 23 -2.20 -0.06 -9.99
N PHE A 24 -2.16 -0.56 -11.21
CA PHE A 24 -1.55 -1.87 -11.49
C PHE A 24 -0.24 -1.75 -12.27
N ILE A 25 -0.02 -0.64 -12.95
CA ILE A 25 1.11 -0.47 -13.86
C ILE A 25 1.90 0.81 -13.50
N ASP A 26 1.32 1.98 -13.77
CA ASP A 26 2.08 3.23 -13.78
C ASP A 26 2.58 3.65 -12.39
N TRP A 27 1.68 3.75 -11.40
CA TRP A 27 2.08 4.13 -10.04
C TRP A 27 2.95 3.07 -9.36
N PRO A 28 2.66 1.75 -9.48
CA PRO A 28 3.53 0.71 -8.94
C PRO A 28 5.00 0.79 -9.39
N GLU A 29 5.24 0.99 -10.68
CA GLU A 29 6.58 1.07 -11.26
C GLU A 29 7.34 2.29 -10.72
N GLU A 30 6.68 3.44 -10.67
CA GLU A 30 7.27 4.67 -10.15
C GLU A 30 7.53 4.59 -8.64
N LEU A 31 6.58 4.06 -7.87
CA LEU A 31 6.73 3.84 -6.43
C LEU A 31 7.88 2.89 -6.14
N ALA A 32 7.99 1.78 -6.87
CA ALA A 32 9.09 0.83 -6.72
C ALA A 32 10.45 1.51 -6.93
N THR A 33 10.57 2.32 -7.99
CA THR A 33 11.77 3.11 -8.27
C THR A 33 12.10 4.10 -7.17
N LYS A 34 11.10 4.88 -6.71
CA LYS A 34 11.28 5.85 -5.62
C LYS A 34 11.62 5.16 -4.28
N PHE A 35 11.06 3.99 -4.00
CA PHE A 35 11.41 3.20 -2.81
C PHE A 35 12.85 2.69 -2.87
N ARG A 36 13.33 2.21 -4.04
CA ARG A 36 14.73 1.83 -4.24
C ARG A 36 15.67 3.01 -4.00
N GLN A 37 15.36 4.18 -4.57
CA GLN A 37 16.12 5.42 -4.35
C GLN A 37 16.13 5.85 -2.88
N GLY A 38 15.03 5.60 -2.16
CA GLY A 38 14.90 5.75 -0.71
C GLY A 38 15.62 4.68 0.11
N LYS A 39 16.46 3.85 -0.51
CA LYS A 39 17.21 2.75 0.11
C LYS A 39 16.31 1.70 0.78
N MET A 40 15.06 1.58 0.33
CA MET A 40 14.19 0.52 0.83
C MET A 40 14.78 -0.84 0.47
N THR A 41 14.72 -1.81 1.37
CA THR A 41 15.11 -3.19 1.02
C THR A 41 13.91 -3.99 0.55
N ALA A 42 14.15 -4.95 -0.34
CA ALA A 42 13.12 -5.88 -0.76
C ALA A 42 12.53 -6.68 0.42
N SER A 43 13.33 -6.97 1.45
CA SER A 43 12.85 -7.62 2.67
C SER A 43 11.90 -6.73 3.46
N ALA A 44 12.23 -5.45 3.65
CA ALA A 44 11.38 -4.50 4.35
C ALA A 44 10.03 -4.35 3.62
N LEU A 45 10.07 -4.18 2.30
CA LEU A 45 8.86 -4.03 1.49
C LEU A 45 7.99 -5.30 1.55
N ARG A 46 8.59 -6.48 1.40
CA ARG A 46 7.87 -7.76 1.51
C ARG A 46 7.28 -8.00 2.89
N ASN A 47 7.96 -7.60 3.96
CA ASN A 47 7.42 -7.76 5.31
C ASN A 47 6.12 -6.98 5.49
N PHE A 48 6.07 -5.74 5.00
CA PHE A 48 4.83 -4.95 5.01
C PHE A 48 3.76 -5.53 4.10
N TYR A 49 4.11 -5.99 2.90
CA TYR A 49 3.16 -6.64 2.02
C TYR A 49 2.60 -7.94 2.64
N ASN A 50 3.43 -8.71 3.35
CA ASN A 50 3.00 -9.90 4.07
C ASN A 50 2.00 -9.56 5.19
N GLU A 51 2.21 -8.45 5.92
CA GLU A 51 1.24 -7.96 6.91
C GLU A 51 -0.12 -7.69 6.26
N VAL A 52 -0.13 -6.98 5.13
CA VAL A 52 -1.34 -6.69 4.35
C VAL A 52 -2.00 -7.98 3.83
N ARG A 53 -1.20 -8.94 3.34
CA ARG A 53 -1.69 -10.25 2.89
C ARG A 53 -2.31 -11.08 4.01
N ILE A 54 -1.75 -11.04 5.22
CA ILE A 54 -2.30 -11.75 6.38
C ILE A 54 -3.68 -11.19 6.69
N ILE A 55 -3.83 -9.86 6.72
CA ILE A 55 -5.13 -9.20 6.90
C ILE A 55 -6.11 -9.65 5.80
N ASN A 56 -5.67 -9.71 4.54
CA ASN A 56 -6.50 -10.18 3.43
C ASN A 56 -6.91 -11.65 3.56
N SER A 57 -6.01 -12.54 4.01
CA SER A 57 -6.32 -13.97 4.16
C SER A 57 -7.38 -14.26 5.22
N ILE A 58 -7.47 -13.43 6.26
CA ILE A 58 -8.46 -13.60 7.32
C ILE A 58 -9.73 -12.78 7.07
N ALA A 59 -9.74 -11.89 6.07
CA ALA A 59 -10.84 -10.97 5.84
C ALA A 59 -12.15 -11.68 5.43
N GLU A 60 -12.08 -12.86 4.82
CA GLU A 60 -13.27 -13.63 4.42
C GLU A 60 -14.00 -14.27 5.59
N GLY A 61 -13.35 -14.41 6.75
CA GLY A 61 -13.93 -14.96 7.97
C GLY A 61 -14.27 -13.90 9.02
N LEU A 62 -14.22 -12.62 8.68
CA LEU A 62 -14.42 -11.50 9.62
C LEU A 62 -15.45 -10.51 9.10
N GLU A 63 -16.10 -9.83 10.04
CA GLU A 63 -16.86 -8.63 9.72
C GLU A 63 -15.91 -7.53 9.22
N PHE A 64 -16.34 -6.76 8.23
CA PHE A 64 -15.46 -5.77 7.61
C PHE A 64 -14.97 -4.71 8.62
N GLU A 65 -15.73 -4.41 9.68
CA GLU A 65 -15.28 -3.53 10.77
C GLU A 65 -14.01 -4.07 11.45
N GLN A 66 -13.94 -5.37 11.71
CA GLN A 66 -12.76 -6.02 12.31
C GLN A 66 -11.57 -6.02 11.35
N VAL A 67 -11.83 -6.08 10.04
CA VAL A 67 -10.80 -5.91 9.01
C VAL A 67 -10.30 -4.45 9.01
N ARG A 68 -11.22 -3.48 9.12
CA ARG A 68 -10.92 -2.04 9.15
C ARG A 68 -10.00 -1.66 10.30
N GLU A 69 -10.27 -2.17 11.50
CA GLU A 69 -9.39 -1.98 12.66
C GLU A 69 -7.96 -2.45 12.40
N ARG A 70 -7.78 -3.53 11.63
CA ARG A 70 -6.47 -4.05 11.26
C ARG A 70 -5.81 -3.21 10.17
N ILE A 71 -6.58 -2.72 9.19
CA ILE A 71 -6.12 -1.78 8.17
C ILE A 71 -5.55 -0.52 8.85
N TRP A 72 -6.21 0.02 9.87
CA TRP A 72 -5.72 1.20 10.61
C TRP A 72 -4.36 1.00 11.26
N LYS A 73 -4.02 -0.22 11.67
CA LYS A 73 -2.72 -0.54 12.30
C LYS A 73 -1.54 -0.44 11.32
N LEU A 74 -1.79 -0.45 10.02
CA LEU A 74 -0.76 -0.24 9.01
C LEU A 74 -0.12 1.15 9.13
N LYS A 75 -0.88 2.18 9.51
CA LYS A 75 -0.36 3.56 9.69
C LYS A 75 0.72 3.64 10.78
N PRO A 76 0.45 3.28 12.05
CA PRO A 76 1.48 3.33 13.08
C PRO A 76 2.65 2.37 12.80
N SER A 77 2.40 1.20 12.18
CA SER A 77 3.46 0.28 11.75
C SER A 77 4.42 0.94 10.75
N ALA A 78 3.89 1.57 9.70
CA ALA A 78 4.67 2.28 8.69
C ALA A 78 5.37 3.52 9.26
N HIS A 79 4.71 4.26 10.14
CA HIS A 79 5.31 5.42 10.82
C HIS A 79 6.53 5.00 11.66
N TYR A 80 6.39 3.93 12.45
CA TYR A 80 7.48 3.41 13.26
C TYR A 80 8.68 2.99 12.41
N ALA A 81 8.43 2.24 11.32
CA ALA A 81 9.51 1.79 10.43
C ALA A 81 10.22 2.96 9.74
N ALA A 82 9.48 3.97 9.28
CA ALA A 82 10.04 5.14 8.61
C ALA A 82 10.88 6.04 9.53
N ASN A 83 10.61 6.04 10.83
CA ASN A 83 11.33 6.88 11.81
C ASN A 83 12.46 6.14 12.54
N ARG A 84 12.66 4.85 12.27
CA ARG A 84 13.72 4.08 12.91
C ARG A 84 15.09 4.54 12.41
N LYS A 85 15.98 4.98 13.30
CA LYS A 85 17.34 5.49 12.95
C LYS A 85 18.19 4.55 12.09
N ALA A 86 18.03 3.24 12.27
CA ALA A 86 18.72 2.20 11.49
C ALA A 86 17.81 1.53 10.45
N GLY A 87 16.64 2.11 10.17
CA GLY A 87 15.64 1.56 9.26
C GLY A 87 15.97 1.84 7.80
N ASN A 88 15.71 0.86 6.95
CA ASN A 88 15.76 0.99 5.50
C ASN A 88 14.34 1.18 4.95
N THR A 89 13.56 2.07 5.54
CA THR A 89 12.19 2.37 5.09
C THR A 89 12.09 3.88 4.87
N PRO A 90 11.96 4.35 3.62
CA PRO A 90 11.88 5.78 3.35
C PRO A 90 10.56 6.35 3.89
N PHE A 91 10.57 7.63 4.30
CA PHE A 91 9.34 8.32 4.71
C PHE A 91 8.26 8.32 3.61
N LEU A 92 8.65 8.28 2.34
CA LEU A 92 7.73 8.11 1.22
C LEU A 92 6.88 6.83 1.34
N PHE A 93 7.42 5.74 1.89
CA PHE A 93 6.65 4.52 2.13
C PHE A 93 5.52 4.74 3.16
N TYR A 94 5.78 5.52 4.21
CA TYR A 94 4.73 5.93 5.15
C TYR A 94 3.65 6.78 4.45
N GLN A 95 4.05 7.71 3.58
CA GLN A 95 3.09 8.50 2.79
C GLN A 95 2.24 7.63 1.87
N PHE A 96 2.84 6.62 1.23
CA PHE A 96 2.13 5.62 0.43
C PHE A 96 1.05 4.90 1.24
N ILE A 97 1.39 4.38 2.42
CA ILE A 97 0.42 3.71 3.30
C ILE A 97 -0.69 4.69 3.69
N VAL A 98 -0.35 5.89 4.17
CA VAL A 98 -1.33 6.89 4.61
C VAL A 98 -2.28 7.31 3.49
N ALA A 99 -1.78 7.49 2.27
CA ALA A 99 -2.60 7.88 1.13
C ALA A 99 -3.62 6.80 0.75
N ASN A 100 -3.27 5.50 0.88
CA ASN A 100 -4.18 4.40 0.53
C ASN A 100 -5.25 4.15 1.59
N LEU A 101 -5.02 4.48 2.86
CA LEU A 101 -5.92 4.10 3.96
C LEU A 101 -7.37 4.57 3.78
N PRO A 102 -7.65 5.86 3.48
CA PRO A 102 -9.02 6.34 3.32
C PRO A 102 -9.79 5.68 2.16
N HIS A 103 -9.07 5.09 1.21
CA HIS A 103 -9.67 4.34 0.10
C HIS A 103 -9.81 2.86 0.45
N ALA A 104 -8.80 2.25 1.06
CA ALA A 104 -8.78 0.84 1.43
C ALA A 104 -9.83 0.50 2.50
N GLU A 105 -10.14 1.43 3.40
CA GLU A 105 -11.06 1.20 4.52
C GLU A 105 -12.55 1.29 4.16
N GLN A 106 -12.88 1.59 2.90
CA GLN A 106 -14.27 1.82 2.45
C GLN A 106 -15.07 0.53 2.29
N SER A 107 -14.43 -0.55 1.84
CA SER A 107 -15.08 -1.84 1.63
C SER A 107 -14.05 -2.96 1.48
N LEU A 108 -14.50 -4.22 1.58
CA LEU A 108 -13.65 -5.37 1.30
C LEU A 108 -13.11 -5.35 -0.14
N LYS A 109 -13.92 -4.88 -1.11
CA LYS A 109 -13.48 -4.70 -2.49
C LYS A 109 -12.33 -3.69 -2.58
N ALA A 110 -12.46 -2.54 -1.92
CA ALA A 110 -11.43 -1.52 -1.91
C ALA A 110 -10.14 -1.97 -1.22
N PHE A 111 -10.25 -2.71 -0.12
CA PHE A 111 -9.09 -3.32 0.53
C PHE A 111 -8.40 -4.34 -0.38
N LYS A 112 -9.16 -5.22 -1.05
CA LYS A 112 -8.61 -6.17 -2.04
C LYS A 112 -7.90 -5.44 -3.19
N THR A 113 -8.43 -4.30 -3.65
CA THR A 113 -7.75 -3.45 -4.64
C THR A 113 -6.43 -2.88 -4.13
N PHE A 114 -6.37 -2.42 -2.88
CA PHE A 114 -5.11 -1.99 -2.26
C PHE A 114 -4.08 -3.14 -2.17
N VAL A 115 -4.53 -4.35 -1.79
CA VAL A 115 -3.66 -5.55 -1.75
C VAL A 115 -3.03 -5.80 -3.13
N SER A 116 -3.83 -5.76 -4.19
CA SER A 116 -3.34 -5.94 -5.56
C SER A 116 -2.43 -4.79 -6.02
N HIS A 117 -2.75 -3.54 -5.69
CA HIS A 117 -1.88 -2.40 -5.96
C HIS A 117 -0.50 -2.57 -5.32
N PHE A 118 -0.48 -2.96 -4.03
CA PHE A 118 0.76 -3.19 -3.30
C PHE A 118 1.52 -4.40 -3.84
N GLU A 119 0.82 -5.46 -4.27
CA GLU A 119 1.45 -6.59 -4.97
C GLU A 119 2.20 -6.16 -6.23
N CYS A 120 1.60 -5.31 -7.06
CA CYS A 120 2.25 -4.75 -8.24
C CYS A 120 3.51 -3.96 -7.86
N VAL A 121 3.46 -3.14 -6.79
CA VAL A 121 4.65 -2.40 -6.31
C VAL A 121 5.76 -3.37 -5.93
N VAL A 122 5.44 -4.44 -5.21
CA VAL A 122 6.41 -5.48 -4.82
C VAL A 122 6.98 -6.21 -6.03
N ALA A 123 6.16 -6.43 -7.06
CA ALA A 123 6.59 -7.07 -8.31
C ALA A 123 7.60 -6.19 -9.06
N PHE A 124 7.28 -4.93 -9.33
CA PHE A 124 8.20 -3.98 -9.97
C PHE A 124 9.44 -3.67 -9.12
N PHE A 125 9.38 -3.87 -7.80
CA PHE A 125 10.55 -3.70 -6.92
C PHE A 125 11.60 -4.81 -7.10
N LYS A 126 11.20 -6.01 -7.57
CA LYS A 126 12.11 -7.14 -7.79
C LYS A 126 12.98 -6.98 -9.04
N GLU A 127 12.56 -6.13 -9.96
CA GLU A 127 13.31 -5.73 -11.16
C GLU A 127 14.35 -4.66 -10.83
#